data_AF-A0A9D7H4L2-F1
#
_entry.id   AF-A0A9D7H4L2-F1
#
_cell.length_a   1.000
_cell.length_b   1.000
_cell.length_c   1.000
_cell.angle_alpha   90.00
_cell.angle_beta   90.00
_cell.angle_gamma   90.00
#
_symmetry.space_group_name_H-M   'P 1'
#
loop_
_entity.id
_entity.type
_entity.pdbx_description
1 polymer ?
#
loop_
_entity_poly.entity_id
_entity_poly.type
_entity_poly.pdbx_seq_one_letter_code
_entity_poly.pdbx_strand_id
1 'polypeptide(L)'
;MAYSEKVVEHTENPRNVGTLDKADPTVGTGLVGAPACGDVMRLQIRVGEGGVIEDAKFKTFGCGSAIASSSLATEWIKGRTIDEAETIKNVDIVTELNLPPVKIHCSVLAEDAIKAAIADYRAKQAAARAASAPRGESPRTEASETR
;
A
#
# COMPACT_ATOMS: atom_id res chain seq x y z
N MET A 1 2.61 -31.64 -6.87
CA MET A 1 1.51 -30.68 -6.70
C MET A 1 1.98 -29.31 -7.18
N ALA A 2 1.13 -28.51 -7.81
CA ALA A 2 1.51 -27.30 -8.57
C ALA A 2 1.71 -26.03 -7.72
N TYR A 3 1.66 -26.14 -6.39
CA TYR A 3 1.80 -25.03 -5.46
C TYR A 3 2.84 -25.37 -4.40
N SER A 4 3.68 -24.37 -4.05
CA SER A 4 4.67 -24.49 -2.98
C SER A 4 3.98 -24.56 -1.61
N GLU A 5 4.62 -25.22 -0.64
CA GLU A 5 4.09 -25.31 0.73
C GLU A 5 3.81 -23.92 1.33
N LYS A 6 4.66 -22.93 1.00
CA LYS A 6 4.46 -21.53 1.38
C LYS A 6 3.16 -20.94 0.82
N VAL A 7 2.84 -21.19 -0.45
CA VAL A 7 1.58 -20.71 -1.04
C VAL A 7 0.39 -21.34 -0.33
N VAL A 8 0.46 -22.63 0.00
CA VAL A 8 -0.62 -23.32 0.73
C VAL A 8 -0.78 -22.73 2.13
N GLU A 9 0.32 -22.54 2.88
CA GLU A 9 0.28 -21.94 4.22
C GLU A 9 -0.38 -20.57 4.23
N HIS A 10 0.05 -19.67 3.33
CA HIS A 10 -0.53 -18.33 3.25
C HIS A 10 -1.96 -18.31 2.68
N THR A 11 -2.40 -19.37 1.99
CA THR A 11 -3.77 -19.48 1.49
C THR A 11 -4.72 -20.01 2.58
N GLU A 12 -4.28 -21.00 3.35
CA GLU A 12 -5.08 -21.61 4.42
C GLU A 12 -5.09 -20.78 5.70
N ASN A 13 -3.96 -20.15 6.04
CA ASN A 13 -3.81 -19.29 7.21
C ASN A 13 -3.27 -17.91 6.81
N PRO A 14 -4.03 -17.12 6.03
CA PRO A 14 -3.59 -15.80 5.61
C PRO A 14 -3.43 -14.90 6.83
N ARG A 15 -2.21 -14.39 7.02
CA ARG A 15 -1.87 -13.48 8.11
C ARG A 15 -2.28 -12.06 7.75
N ASN A 16 -2.57 -11.20 8.70
CA ASN A 16 -2.87 -9.78 8.44
C ASN A 16 -4.14 -9.51 7.59
N VAL A 17 -5.07 -10.45 7.52
CA VAL A 17 -6.37 -10.21 6.89
C VAL A 17 -7.19 -9.23 7.74
N GLY A 18 -7.69 -8.17 7.11
CA GLY A 18 -8.52 -7.19 7.79
C GLY A 18 -8.65 -5.88 7.04
N THR A 19 -9.11 -4.86 7.76
CA THR A 19 -9.21 -3.50 7.26
C THR A 19 -8.80 -2.52 8.34
N LEU A 20 -8.19 -1.42 7.92
CA LEU A 20 -7.86 -0.28 8.78
C LEU A 20 -8.83 0.87 8.50
N ASP A 21 -8.89 1.83 9.42
CA ASP A 21 -9.67 3.04 9.23
C ASP A 21 -9.09 3.88 8.10
N LYS A 22 -9.91 4.15 7.08
CA LYS A 22 -9.51 4.96 5.92
C LYS A 22 -9.50 6.45 6.23
N ALA A 23 -10.24 6.89 7.25
CA ALA A 23 -10.29 8.28 7.65
C ALA A 23 -9.01 8.73 8.37
N ASP A 24 -8.23 7.77 8.87
CA ASP A 24 -6.97 8.04 9.54
C ASP A 24 -5.94 8.62 8.54
N PRO A 25 -5.31 9.78 8.86
CA PRO A 25 -4.27 10.38 8.02
C PRO A 25 -2.99 9.53 7.99
N THR A 26 -2.77 8.68 8.99
CA THR A 26 -1.62 7.77 9.05
C THR A 26 -1.81 6.50 8.22
N VAL A 27 -3.01 6.27 7.67
CA VAL A 27 -3.34 5.06 6.92
C VAL A 27 -3.37 5.33 5.42
N GLY A 28 -2.50 4.67 4.67
CA GLY A 28 -2.53 4.61 3.21
C GLY A 28 -3.40 3.46 2.73
N THR A 29 -4.24 3.69 1.72
CA THR A 29 -5.10 2.66 1.12
C THR A 29 -4.82 2.50 -0.37
N GLY A 30 -4.34 1.32 -0.76
CA GLY A 30 -4.22 0.90 -2.16
C GLY A 30 -5.35 -0.05 -2.54
N LEU A 31 -6.08 0.27 -3.60
CA LEU A 31 -7.04 -0.65 -4.21
C LEU A 31 -6.62 -0.87 -5.66
N VAL A 32 -6.25 -2.09 -5.99
CA VAL A 32 -5.75 -2.47 -7.31
C VAL A 32 -6.42 -3.75 -7.80
N GLY A 33 -6.34 -4.00 -9.11
CA GLY A 33 -7.00 -5.10 -9.77
C GLY A 33 -8.28 -4.69 -10.47
N ALA A 34 -8.80 -5.61 -11.28
CA ALA A 34 -9.96 -5.39 -12.12
C ALA A 34 -10.98 -6.51 -11.90
N PRO A 35 -12.27 -6.19 -11.68
CA PRO A 35 -13.31 -7.20 -11.58
C PRO A 35 -13.37 -8.14 -12.79
N ALA A 36 -13.00 -7.64 -13.97
CA ALA A 36 -12.93 -8.42 -15.21
C ALA A 36 -11.90 -9.56 -15.17
N CYS A 37 -10.82 -9.41 -14.39
CA CYS A 37 -9.77 -10.42 -14.24
C CYS A 37 -10.06 -11.38 -13.07
N GLY A 38 -11.08 -11.10 -12.25
CA GLY A 38 -11.42 -11.89 -11.06
C GLY A 38 -10.49 -11.68 -9.86
N ASP A 39 -9.46 -10.83 -10.00
CA ASP A 39 -8.48 -10.52 -8.96
C ASP A 39 -8.58 -9.03 -8.56
N VAL A 40 -8.93 -8.77 -7.31
CA VAL A 40 -9.03 -7.43 -6.71
C VAL A 40 -8.37 -7.45 -5.34
N MET A 41 -7.37 -6.61 -5.13
CA MET A 41 -6.64 -6.50 -3.87
C MET A 41 -6.79 -5.11 -3.27
N ARG A 42 -7.18 -5.09 -1.99
CA ARG A 42 -7.10 -3.91 -1.13
C ARG A 42 -5.96 -4.12 -0.13
N LEU A 43 -5.00 -3.22 -0.13
CA LEU A 43 -3.94 -3.14 0.84
C LEU A 43 -4.07 -1.85 1.64
N GLN A 44 -3.95 -1.95 2.96
CA GLN A 44 -3.94 -0.79 3.84
C GLN A 44 -2.71 -0.87 4.74
N ILE A 45 -1.96 0.22 4.79
CA ILE A 45 -0.76 0.34 5.63
C ILE A 45 -0.97 1.46 6.62
N ARG A 46 -0.61 1.24 7.89
CA ARG A 46 -0.50 2.28 8.92
C ARG A 46 0.95 2.67 9.06
N VAL A 47 1.23 3.94 8.89
CA VAL A 47 2.57 4.51 9.00
C VAL A 47 2.66 5.26 10.32
N GLY A 48 3.58 4.83 11.18
CA GLY A 48 3.87 5.49 12.45
C GLY A 48 4.81 6.67 12.29
N GLU A 49 5.33 7.14 13.42
CA GLU A 49 6.30 8.22 13.47
C GLU A 49 7.62 7.79 12.78
N GLY A 50 8.22 8.71 12.01
CA GLY A 50 9.45 8.42 11.27
C GLY A 50 9.27 7.67 9.95
N GLY A 51 8.03 7.44 9.49
CA GLY A 51 7.77 6.84 8.18
C GLY A 51 7.88 5.31 8.15
N VAL A 52 7.81 4.67 9.32
CA VAL A 52 7.84 3.21 9.48
C VAL A 52 6.42 2.65 9.43
N ILE A 53 6.22 1.54 8.71
CA ILE A 53 4.94 0.84 8.62
C ILE A 53 4.76 -0.01 9.88
N GLU A 54 3.89 0.42 10.79
CA GLU A 54 3.62 -0.28 12.06
C GLU A 54 2.68 -1.48 11.86
N ASP A 55 1.68 -1.31 11.00
CA ASP A 55 0.75 -2.38 10.69
C ASP A 55 0.35 -2.36 9.23
N ALA A 56 0.13 -3.54 8.68
CA ALA A 56 -0.37 -3.73 7.33
C ALA A 56 -1.54 -4.71 7.40
N LYS A 57 -2.62 -4.36 6.72
CA LYS A 57 -3.79 -5.22 6.55
C LYS A 57 -4.12 -5.34 5.08
N PHE A 58 -4.52 -6.53 4.65
CA PHE A 58 -5.02 -6.71 3.30
C PHE A 58 -6.38 -7.40 3.27
N LYS A 59 -7.06 -7.19 2.15
CA LYS A 59 -8.26 -7.91 1.77
C LYS A 59 -8.22 -8.10 0.27
N THR A 60 -8.08 -9.35 -0.17
CA THR A 60 -8.02 -9.69 -1.59
C THR A 60 -9.14 -10.64 -1.94
N PHE A 61 -9.62 -10.52 -3.18
CA PHE A 61 -10.57 -11.42 -3.80
C PHE A 61 -9.89 -11.93 -5.06
N GLY A 62 -9.69 -13.24 -5.17
CA GLY A 62 -8.93 -13.80 -6.27
C GLY A 62 -8.50 -15.23 -6.01
N CYS A 63 -7.61 -15.73 -6.86
CA CYS A 63 -7.06 -17.07 -6.70
C CYS A 63 -6.16 -17.20 -5.46
N GLY A 64 -5.97 -18.42 -4.92
CA GLY A 64 -5.13 -18.67 -3.75
C GLY A 64 -3.70 -18.12 -3.89
N SER A 65 -3.16 -18.09 -5.11
CA SER A 65 -1.86 -17.45 -5.38
C SER A 65 -1.86 -15.95 -5.10
N ALA A 66 -2.96 -15.23 -5.42
CA ALA A 66 -3.10 -13.81 -5.11
C ALA A 66 -3.21 -13.57 -3.59
N ILE A 67 -3.91 -14.47 -2.86
CA ILE A 67 -3.97 -14.44 -1.39
C ILE A 67 -2.58 -14.64 -0.79
N ALA A 68 -1.83 -15.64 -1.27
CA ALA A 68 -0.49 -15.91 -0.81
C ALA A 68 0.48 -14.76 -1.07
N SER A 69 0.48 -14.20 -2.30
CA SER A 69 1.30 -13.03 -2.64
C SER A 69 0.95 -11.81 -1.79
N SER A 70 -0.34 -11.57 -1.55
CA SER A 70 -0.80 -10.47 -0.70
C SER A 70 -0.35 -10.64 0.75
N SER A 71 -0.51 -11.85 1.30
CA SER A 71 -0.13 -12.15 2.68
C SER A 71 1.37 -11.98 2.89
N LEU A 72 2.19 -12.56 2.01
CA LEU A 72 3.64 -12.42 2.07
C LEU A 72 4.07 -10.95 1.95
N ALA A 73 3.50 -10.21 1.00
CA ALA A 73 3.78 -8.78 0.83
C ALA A 73 3.48 -7.98 2.11
N THR A 74 2.37 -8.28 2.81
CA THR A 74 2.02 -7.58 4.06
C THR A 74 2.97 -7.87 5.21
N GLU A 75 3.53 -9.08 5.27
CA GLU A 75 4.56 -9.39 6.27
C GLU A 75 5.88 -8.67 5.97
N TRP A 76 6.26 -8.59 4.70
CA TRP A 76 7.51 -7.95 4.30
C TRP A 76 7.53 -6.45 4.53
N ILE A 77 6.41 -5.77 4.27
CA ILE A 77 6.33 -4.31 4.48
C ILE A 77 6.18 -3.94 5.95
N LYS A 78 5.70 -4.85 6.80
CA LYS A 78 5.52 -4.57 8.23
C LYS A 78 6.87 -4.39 8.93
N GLY A 79 7.03 -3.28 9.64
CA GLY A 79 8.28 -2.90 10.33
C GLY A 79 9.33 -2.26 9.42
N ARG A 80 9.05 -2.09 8.12
CA ARG A 80 9.94 -1.39 7.18
C ARG A 80 9.50 0.06 7.00
N THR A 81 10.43 0.89 6.53
CA THR A 81 10.10 2.25 6.08
C THR A 81 9.31 2.22 4.77
N ILE A 82 8.58 3.29 4.49
CA ILE A 82 7.86 3.45 3.22
C ILE A 82 8.81 3.30 2.03
N ASP A 83 10.00 3.89 2.10
CA ASP A 83 10.96 3.85 1.00
C ASP A 83 11.48 2.42 0.77
N GLU A 84 11.73 1.66 1.84
CA GLU A 84 12.07 0.23 1.72
C GLU A 84 10.91 -0.60 1.17
N ALA A 85 9.67 -0.32 1.59
CA ALA A 85 8.49 -0.99 1.05
C ALA A 85 8.32 -0.73 -0.46
N GLU A 86 8.69 0.46 -0.93
CA GLU A 86 8.68 0.83 -2.35
C GLU A 86 9.76 0.09 -3.17
N THR A 87 10.83 -0.40 -2.53
CA THR A 87 11.87 -1.19 -3.21
C THR A 87 11.48 -2.64 -3.47
N ILE A 88 10.40 -3.14 -2.85
CA ILE A 88 9.93 -4.52 -3.03
C ILE A 88 9.42 -4.69 -4.46
N LYS A 89 9.96 -5.70 -5.17
CA LYS A 89 9.56 -5.98 -6.56
C LYS A 89 8.78 -7.27 -6.65
N ASN A 90 7.96 -7.36 -7.69
CA ASN A 90 7.24 -8.58 -8.04
C ASN A 90 8.17 -9.81 -8.17
N VAL A 91 9.41 -9.63 -8.66
CA VAL A 91 10.40 -10.72 -8.83
C VAL A 91 10.79 -11.38 -7.51
N ASP A 92 10.86 -10.62 -6.43
CA ASP A 92 11.21 -11.13 -5.11
C ASP A 92 10.09 -12.02 -4.57
N ILE A 93 8.83 -11.58 -4.76
CA ILE A 93 7.62 -12.35 -4.40
C ILE A 93 7.51 -13.63 -5.24
N VAL A 94 7.78 -13.56 -6.55
CA VAL A 94 7.77 -14.74 -7.44
C VAL A 94 8.81 -15.76 -6.99
N THR A 95 10.01 -15.31 -6.65
CA THR A 95 11.12 -16.17 -6.22
C THR A 95 10.81 -16.82 -4.88
N GLU A 96 10.30 -16.05 -3.92
CA GLU A 96 9.99 -16.53 -2.57
C GLU A 96 8.87 -17.57 -2.56
N LEU A 97 7.82 -17.33 -3.35
CA LEU A 97 6.67 -18.23 -3.47
C LEU A 97 6.87 -19.34 -4.51
N ASN A 98 7.98 -19.29 -5.25
CA ASN A 98 8.30 -20.18 -6.37
C ASN A 98 7.14 -20.29 -7.38
N LEU A 99 6.57 -19.14 -7.76
CA LEU A 99 5.37 -19.09 -8.59
C LEU A 99 5.68 -19.48 -10.04
N PRO A 100 4.82 -20.29 -10.68
CA PRO A 100 4.98 -20.60 -12.10
C PRO A 100 4.77 -19.35 -12.97
N PRO A 101 5.36 -19.28 -14.17
CA PRO A 101 5.31 -18.09 -15.03
C PRO A 101 3.90 -17.56 -15.32
N VAL A 102 2.91 -18.44 -15.37
CA VAL A 102 1.50 -18.11 -15.58
C VAL A 102 0.86 -17.30 -14.45
N LYS A 103 1.48 -17.25 -13.26
CA LYS A 103 0.97 -16.56 -12.07
C LYS A 103 1.75 -15.29 -11.70
N ILE A 104 2.66 -14.83 -12.56
CA ILE A 104 3.44 -13.59 -12.34
C ILE A 104 2.52 -12.37 -12.18
N HIS A 105 1.35 -12.35 -12.84
CA HIS A 105 0.38 -11.26 -12.70
C HIS A 105 -0.10 -11.04 -11.25
N CYS A 106 -0.17 -12.10 -10.43
CA CYS A 106 -0.53 -11.99 -9.01
C CYS A 106 0.54 -11.24 -8.21
N SER A 107 1.82 -11.40 -8.58
CA SER A 107 2.93 -10.70 -7.95
C SER A 107 3.01 -9.24 -8.35
N VAL A 108 2.70 -8.92 -9.62
CA VAL A 108 2.59 -7.54 -10.11
C VAL A 108 1.47 -6.81 -9.38
N LEU A 109 0.33 -7.48 -9.18
CA LEU A 109 -0.80 -6.93 -8.44
C LEU A 109 -0.41 -6.58 -6.98
N ALA A 110 0.40 -7.41 -6.32
CA ALA A 110 0.90 -7.12 -4.97
C ALA A 110 1.84 -5.91 -4.93
N GLU A 111 2.77 -5.80 -5.89
CA GLU A 111 3.66 -4.64 -6.03
C GLU A 111 2.87 -3.35 -6.28
N ASP A 112 1.91 -3.38 -7.19
CA ASP A 112 1.05 -2.24 -7.51
C ASP A 112 0.22 -1.82 -6.30
N ALA A 113 -0.26 -2.79 -5.50
CA ALA A 113 -1.01 -2.50 -4.27
C ALA A 113 -0.16 -1.73 -3.25
N ILE A 114 1.11 -2.12 -3.08
CA ILE A 114 2.05 -1.43 -2.18
C ILE A 114 2.26 0.00 -2.64
N LYS A 115 2.59 0.21 -3.92
CA LYS A 115 2.81 1.54 -4.48
C LYS A 115 1.57 2.42 -4.37
N ALA A 116 0.39 1.88 -4.65
CA ALA A 116 -0.88 2.59 -4.52
C ALA A 116 -1.14 3.01 -3.06
N ALA A 117 -0.91 2.12 -2.09
CA ALA A 117 -1.09 2.43 -0.67
C ALA A 117 -0.11 3.51 -0.18
N ILE A 118 1.14 3.45 -0.62
CA ILE A 118 2.17 4.47 -0.32
C ILE A 118 1.81 5.82 -0.95
N ALA A 119 1.36 5.81 -2.21
CA ALA A 119 0.96 7.03 -2.90
C ALA A 119 -0.23 7.72 -2.21
N ASP A 120 -1.24 6.95 -1.80
CA ASP A 120 -2.39 7.46 -1.03
C ASP A 120 -1.94 8.09 0.30
N TYR A 121 -1.05 7.41 1.04
CA TYR A 121 -0.47 7.96 2.27
C TYR A 121 0.29 9.27 2.02
N ARG A 122 1.19 9.31 1.02
CA ARG A 122 1.96 10.52 0.68
C ARG A 122 1.03 11.67 0.28
N ALA A 123 -0.04 11.38 -0.46
CA ALA A 123 -1.05 12.38 -0.85
C ALA A 123 -1.80 12.94 0.38
N LYS A 124 -2.21 12.07 1.32
CA LYS A 124 -2.84 12.50 2.58
C LYS A 124 -1.91 13.38 3.41
N GLN A 125 -0.63 13.02 3.52
CA GLN A 125 0.34 13.81 4.28
C GLN A 125 0.64 15.16 3.62
N ALA A 126 0.69 15.21 2.29
CA ALA A 126 0.81 16.47 1.57
C ALA A 126 -0.41 17.38 1.79
N ALA A 127 -1.63 16.82 1.73
CA ALA A 127 -2.87 17.54 2.01
C ALA A 127 -2.95 18.04 3.46
N ALA A 128 -2.56 17.21 4.43
CA ALA A 128 -2.51 17.59 5.85
C ALA A 128 -1.50 18.73 6.10
N ARG A 129 -0.31 18.65 5.48
CA ARG A 129 0.70 19.73 5.55
C ARG A 129 0.17 21.03 4.95
N ALA A 130 -0.47 20.97 3.78
CA ALA A 130 -1.07 22.14 3.15
C ALA A 130 -2.19 22.79 4.00
N ALA A 131 -2.99 21.99 4.71
CA ALA A 131 -4.02 22.49 5.62
C ALA A 131 -3.45 23.12 6.90
N SER A 132 -2.27 22.67 7.35
CA SER A 132 -1.57 23.20 8.53
C SER A 132 -0.67 24.42 8.25
N ALA A 133 -0.46 24.78 6.99
CA ALA A 133 0.35 25.96 6.64
C ALA A 133 -0.40 27.24 7.10
N PRO A 134 0.24 28.13 7.88
CA PRO A 134 -0.38 29.38 8.29
C PRO A 134 -0.69 30.19 7.03
N ARG A 135 -1.96 30.55 6.83
CA ARG A 135 -2.40 31.49 5.80
C ARG A 135 -1.80 32.86 6.12
N GLY A 136 -0.56 33.07 5.70
CA GLY A 136 0.17 34.32 5.82
C GLY A 136 -0.33 35.33 4.79
N GLU A 137 -1.15 36.25 5.29
CA GLU A 137 -1.22 37.68 4.98
C GLU A 137 -1.44 38.12 3.51
N SER A 138 -2.68 38.52 3.24
CA SER A 138 -3.05 39.35 2.09
C SER A 138 -2.21 40.63 2.08
N PRO A 139 -1.58 41.02 0.96
CA PRO A 139 -0.86 42.29 0.91
C PRO A 139 -1.90 43.41 0.99
N ARG A 140 -1.96 44.10 2.13
CA ARG A 140 -2.72 45.35 2.27
C ARG A 140 -2.11 46.35 1.30
N THR A 141 -2.95 46.83 0.40
CA THR A 141 -2.67 47.88 -0.57
C THR A 141 -2.37 49.18 0.18
N GLU A 142 -1.09 49.57 0.28
CA GLU A 142 -0.75 50.94 0.65
C GLU A 142 -0.97 51.84 -0.58
N ALA A 143 -2.18 52.39 -0.66
CA ALA A 143 -2.43 53.61 -1.39
C ALA A 143 -1.74 54.76 -0.63
N SER A 144 -0.52 55.12 -1.02
CA SER A 144 0.11 56.37 -0.59
C SER A 144 -0.16 57.46 -1.63
N GLU A 145 -1.14 58.31 -1.32
CA GLU A 145 -1.23 59.68 -1.79
C GLU A 145 0.11 60.41 -1.60
N THR A 146 0.62 61.07 -2.64
CA THR A 146 1.45 62.28 -2.53
C THR A 146 1.45 62.94 -3.91
N ARG A 147 0.57 63.93 -4.15
CA ARG A 147 0.82 65.38 -4.04
C ARG A 147 1.97 65.87 -4.91
#